data_AF-A0A2E5S7A6-F1
#
_entry.id   AF-A0A2E5S7A6-F1
#
_cell.length_a   1.000
_cell.length_b   1.000
_cell.length_c   1.000
_cell.angle_alpha   90.00
_cell.angle_beta   90.00
_cell.angle_gamma   90.00
#
_symmetry.space_group_name_H-M   'P 1'
#
loop_
_entity.id
_entity.type
_entity.pdbx_description
1 polymer ?
#
loop_
_entity_poly.entity_id
_entity_poly.type
_entity_poly.pdbx_seq_one_letter_code
_entity_poly.pdbx_strand_id
1 'polypeptide(L)'
;MIRLFPLFFLLSTMSCQTFLIGVSPENDSRTFLNALVLRDVDTLKRSVLSSDSKELDEVIRSIEMRKESYSYASRKMEEKLSSVEISECFLGSSSGLCNLSNGTQLVLKQDGLSWKVDLAGSTFVQHYISEFNKMTTGLDPEKVAIAFAHAMLNADLERTQELCTPNAAKLMPLIIEMMTGKLEEMSELEKKNARAELESMECEVTDDKARCGPRGKSKSLQLVREEGRWKITIEKKGREDDQQ
;
A
#
# COMPACT_ATOMS: atom_id res chain seq x y z
N MET A 1 2.26 85.08 -13.23
CA MET A 1 3.49 84.27 -13.28
C MET A 1 3.32 83.14 -12.27
N ILE A 2 3.60 81.92 -12.69
CA ILE A 2 3.16 80.63 -12.10
C ILE A 2 4.11 80.22 -10.95
N ARG A 3 3.60 79.38 -10.01
CA ARG A 3 4.29 78.35 -9.18
C ARG A 3 4.63 78.75 -7.73
N LEU A 4 4.57 77.88 -6.71
CA LEU A 4 4.05 76.52 -6.49
C LEU A 4 3.99 76.36 -4.94
N PHE A 5 3.03 75.59 -4.44
CA PHE A 5 2.93 75.14 -3.04
C PHE A 5 4.14 74.30 -2.60
N PRO A 6 4.58 74.33 -1.32
CA PRO A 6 5.44 73.29 -0.78
C PRO A 6 4.58 72.07 -0.42
N LEU A 7 4.85 70.93 -1.07
CA LEU A 7 4.31 69.63 -0.69
C LEU A 7 4.84 69.23 0.69
N PHE A 8 3.92 69.00 1.62
CA PHE A 8 4.14 68.20 2.82
C PHE A 8 4.45 66.76 2.40
N PHE A 9 5.70 66.33 2.53
CA PHE A 9 6.08 64.92 2.45
C PHE A 9 5.78 64.25 3.80
N LEU A 10 4.55 63.73 3.95
CA LEU A 10 4.21 62.76 4.98
C LEU A 10 4.73 61.40 4.53
N LEU A 11 5.92 61.03 5.01
CA LEU A 11 6.42 59.65 4.97
C LEU A 11 5.59 58.82 5.96
N SER A 12 4.43 58.36 5.53
CA SER A 12 3.73 57.26 6.16
C SER A 12 4.55 55.99 5.92
N THR A 13 5.29 55.56 6.94
CA THR A 13 5.84 54.22 7.02
C THR A 13 4.67 53.24 6.99
N MET A 14 4.34 52.72 5.79
CA MET A 14 3.50 51.53 5.69
C MET A 14 4.26 50.42 6.40
N SER A 15 3.83 50.11 7.62
CA SER A 15 4.11 48.84 8.26
C SER A 15 3.51 47.77 7.34
N CYS A 16 4.33 47.22 6.44
CA CYS A 16 3.98 46.01 5.73
C CYS A 16 3.93 44.93 6.80
N GLN A 17 2.75 44.71 7.37
CA GLN A 17 2.47 43.52 8.15
C GLN A 17 2.55 42.37 7.16
N THR A 18 3.73 41.77 7.04
CA THR A 18 3.89 40.46 6.45
C THR A 18 3.02 39.52 7.27
N PHE A 19 1.80 39.28 6.80
CA PHE A 19 1.05 38.10 7.17
C PHE A 19 1.91 36.91 6.75
N LEU A 20 2.77 36.44 7.66
CA LEU A 20 3.18 35.05 7.65
C LEU A 20 1.89 34.27 7.88
N ILE A 21 1.18 33.94 6.79
CA ILE A 21 0.28 32.79 6.79
C ILE A 21 1.24 31.64 7.06
N GLY A 22 1.45 31.33 8.34
CA GLY A 22 2.15 30.14 8.75
C GLY A 22 1.39 29.00 8.11
N VAL A 23 1.99 28.40 7.08
CA VAL A 23 1.39 27.28 6.37
C VAL A 23 1.18 26.22 7.45
N SER A 24 -0.08 25.90 7.74
CA SER A 24 -0.40 24.98 8.82
C SER A 24 -0.19 23.56 8.32
N PRO A 25 0.49 22.68 9.06
CA PRO A 25 0.60 21.26 8.72
C PRO A 25 -0.76 20.60 8.57
N GLU A 26 -1.81 21.16 9.17
CA GLU A 26 -3.18 20.71 8.96
C GLU A 26 -3.64 20.91 7.51
N ASN A 27 -3.35 22.07 6.91
CA ASN A 27 -3.77 22.36 5.54
C ASN A 27 -3.02 21.50 4.52
N ASP A 28 -1.72 21.29 4.75
CA ASP A 28 -0.91 20.43 3.89
C ASP A 28 -1.28 18.94 4.07
N SER A 29 -1.60 18.51 5.30
CA SER A 29 -2.15 17.16 5.57
C SER A 29 -3.48 16.95 4.84
N ARG A 30 -4.37 17.95 4.88
CA ARG A 30 -5.67 17.89 4.18
C ARG A 30 -5.47 17.84 2.66
N THR A 31 -4.50 18.57 2.13
CA THR A 31 -4.13 18.55 0.72
C THR A 31 -3.66 17.15 0.30
N PHE A 32 -2.80 16.51 1.10
CA PHE A 32 -2.36 15.13 0.86
C PHE A 32 -3.52 14.12 0.89
N LEU A 33 -4.37 14.16 1.93
CA LEU A 33 -5.52 13.27 2.07
C LEU A 33 -6.52 13.45 0.92
N ASN A 34 -6.80 14.69 0.53
CA ASN A 34 -7.66 15.00 -0.61
C ASN A 34 -7.07 14.48 -1.92
N ALA A 35 -5.75 14.61 -2.13
CA ALA A 35 -5.09 14.06 -3.31
C ALA A 35 -5.24 12.54 -3.41
N LEU A 36 -5.16 11.83 -2.27
CA LEU A 36 -5.40 10.38 -2.20
C LEU A 36 -6.83 9.97 -2.56
N VAL A 37 -7.82 10.72 -2.07
CA VAL A 37 -9.25 10.50 -2.34
C VAL A 37 -9.56 10.81 -3.80
N LEU A 38 -9.14 11.98 -4.28
CA LEU A 38 -9.39 12.46 -5.64
C LEU A 38 -8.52 11.79 -6.70
N ARG A 39 -7.55 10.95 -6.30
CA ARG A 39 -6.62 10.26 -7.20
C ARG A 39 -5.76 11.23 -8.03
N ASP A 40 -5.43 12.37 -7.41
CA ASP A 40 -4.60 13.43 -7.99
C ASP A 40 -3.11 13.15 -7.70
N VAL A 41 -2.47 12.46 -8.64
CA VAL A 41 -1.06 12.07 -8.55
C VAL A 41 -0.12 13.28 -8.54
N ASP A 42 -0.46 14.36 -9.24
CA ASP A 42 0.42 15.53 -9.34
C ASP A 42 0.43 16.34 -8.04
N THR A 43 -0.73 16.44 -7.38
CA THR A 43 -0.80 17.03 -6.03
C THR A 43 -0.14 16.11 -5.00
N LEU A 44 -0.33 14.80 -5.10
CA LEU A 44 0.33 13.83 -4.22
C LEU A 44 1.87 13.99 -4.25
N LYS A 45 2.46 13.98 -5.45
CA LYS A 45 3.91 14.14 -5.66
C LYS A 45 4.47 15.45 -5.07
N ARG A 46 3.68 16.53 -5.06
CA ARG A 46 4.09 17.83 -4.50
C ARG A 46 3.94 17.91 -2.99
N SER A 47 3.01 17.13 -2.42
CA SER A 47 2.69 17.12 -0.99
C SER A 47 3.59 16.21 -0.13
N VAL A 48 4.49 15.45 -0.76
CA VAL A 48 5.33 14.43 -0.11
C VAL A 48 6.81 14.82 -0.20
N LEU A 49 7.62 14.41 0.80
CA LEU A 49 9.07 14.59 0.76
C LEU A 49 9.70 13.82 -0.40
N SER A 50 10.65 14.47 -1.08
CA SER A 50 11.37 13.86 -2.21
C SER A 50 12.22 12.65 -1.82
N SER A 51 12.55 12.49 -0.53
CA SER A 51 13.28 11.34 0.00
C SER A 51 12.48 10.03 -0.04
N ASP A 52 11.15 10.11 -0.12
CA ASP A 52 10.26 8.96 0.14
C ASP A 52 9.76 8.35 -1.19
N SER A 53 10.66 8.27 -2.18
CA SER A 53 10.31 7.87 -3.54
C SER A 53 9.70 6.46 -3.61
N LYS A 54 10.20 5.53 -2.80
CA LYS A 54 9.71 4.14 -2.79
C LYS A 54 8.27 4.04 -2.26
N GLU A 55 8.00 4.66 -1.11
CA GLU A 55 6.67 4.69 -0.51
C GLU A 55 5.70 5.45 -1.42
N LEU A 56 6.16 6.53 -2.05
CA LEU A 56 5.37 7.31 -3.00
C LEU A 56 4.98 6.47 -4.22
N ASP A 57 5.90 5.67 -4.78
CA ASP A 57 5.62 4.77 -5.89
C ASP A 57 4.56 3.71 -5.52
N GLU A 58 4.61 3.17 -4.29
CA GLU A 58 3.59 2.23 -3.81
C GLU A 58 2.21 2.88 -3.66
N VAL A 59 2.17 4.11 -3.17
CA VAL A 59 0.94 4.90 -3.07
C VAL A 59 0.40 5.24 -4.46
N ILE A 60 1.24 5.66 -5.42
CA ILE A 60 0.82 5.95 -6.79
C ILE A 60 0.26 4.69 -7.45
N ARG A 61 0.96 3.55 -7.34
CA ARG A 61 0.47 2.26 -7.84
C ARG A 61 -0.91 1.93 -7.28
N SER A 62 -1.15 2.23 -6.01
CA SER A 62 -2.47 2.02 -5.39
C SER A 62 -3.57 2.91 -5.97
N ILE A 63 -3.24 4.12 -6.40
CA ILE A 63 -4.17 5.04 -7.08
C ILE A 63 -4.49 4.53 -8.48
N GLU A 64 -3.47 4.08 -9.23
CA GLU A 64 -3.62 3.58 -10.60
C GLU A 64 -4.51 2.34 -10.65
N MET A 65 -4.28 1.36 -9.77
CA MET A 65 -5.14 0.16 -9.67
C MET A 65 -6.60 0.49 -9.33
N ARG A 66 -6.84 1.61 -8.62
CA ARG A 66 -8.20 2.11 -8.32
C ARG A 66 -8.83 2.84 -9.51
N LYS A 67 -8.06 3.38 -10.45
CA LYS A 67 -8.59 3.99 -11.69
C LYS A 67 -9.13 2.93 -12.65
N GLU A 68 -8.51 1.75 -12.67
CA GLU A 68 -8.82 0.71 -13.65
C GLU A 68 -9.94 -0.27 -13.23
N SER A 69 -10.52 -0.17 -12.02
CA SER A 69 -11.53 -1.15 -11.58
C SER A 69 -12.64 -0.59 -10.68
N TYR A 70 -13.89 -0.93 -11.02
CA TYR A 70 -15.06 -0.95 -10.11
C TYR A 70 -15.00 -2.14 -9.12
N SER A 71 -13.79 -2.57 -8.75
CA SER A 71 -13.62 -3.73 -7.89
C SER A 71 -14.12 -3.44 -6.47
N TYR A 72 -14.55 -4.48 -5.76
CA TYR A 72 -14.87 -4.40 -4.34
C TYR A 72 -13.72 -3.76 -3.53
N ALA A 73 -12.47 -4.07 -3.89
CA ALA A 73 -11.28 -3.50 -3.27
C ALA A 73 -11.19 -1.98 -3.48
N SER A 74 -11.40 -1.48 -4.71
CA SER A 74 -11.40 -0.05 -5.01
C SER A 74 -12.46 0.70 -4.20
N ARG A 75 -13.71 0.19 -4.19
CA ARG A 75 -14.82 0.80 -3.44
C ARG A 75 -14.57 0.83 -1.94
N LYS A 76 -14.14 -0.29 -1.37
CA LYS A 76 -13.88 -0.39 0.07
C LYS A 76 -12.72 0.51 0.49
N MET A 77 -11.72 0.67 -0.37
CA MET A 77 -10.61 1.57 -0.11
C MET A 77 -11.03 3.04 -0.16
N GLU A 78 -11.90 3.40 -1.11
CA GLU A 78 -12.48 4.74 -1.22
C GLU A 78 -13.37 5.08 -0.02
N GLU A 79 -14.19 4.14 0.44
CA GLU A 79 -15.00 4.27 1.66
C GLU A 79 -14.09 4.49 2.89
N LYS A 80 -13.04 3.67 3.04
CA LYS A 80 -12.08 3.85 4.14
C LYS A 80 -11.40 5.22 4.09
N LEU A 81 -10.88 5.63 2.92
CA LEU A 81 -10.18 6.91 2.78
C LEU A 81 -11.09 8.11 3.01
N SER A 82 -12.32 8.08 2.50
CA SER A 82 -13.28 9.18 2.66
C SER A 82 -13.75 9.37 4.11
N SER A 83 -13.63 8.35 4.95
CA SER A 83 -13.93 8.43 6.39
C SER A 83 -12.78 8.97 7.25
N VAL A 84 -11.60 9.18 6.67
CA VAL A 84 -10.41 9.65 7.39
C VAL A 84 -10.44 11.17 7.47
N GLU A 85 -10.47 11.68 8.69
CA GLU A 85 -10.44 13.10 9.00
C GLU A 85 -9.26 13.42 9.91
N ILE A 86 -8.79 14.67 9.87
CA ILE A 86 -7.78 15.16 10.81
C ILE A 86 -8.48 15.46 12.13
N SER A 87 -8.04 14.81 13.21
CA SER A 87 -8.58 15.06 14.55
C SER A 87 -7.84 16.19 15.25
N GLU A 88 -6.51 16.20 15.19
CA GLU A 88 -5.67 17.18 15.86
C GLU A 88 -4.30 17.26 15.19
N CYS A 89 -3.70 18.45 15.13
CA CYS A 89 -2.32 18.63 14.65
C CYS A 89 -1.45 19.36 15.67
N PHE A 90 -0.24 18.84 15.86
CA PHE A 90 0.80 19.39 16.70
C PHE A 90 1.94 19.95 15.83
N LEU A 91 2.40 21.13 16.21
CA LEU A 91 3.46 21.88 15.52
C LEU A 91 4.73 21.86 16.36
N GLY A 92 5.79 21.26 15.81
CA GLY A 92 7.16 21.38 16.27
C GLY A 92 7.94 22.44 15.48
N SER A 93 9.24 22.56 15.77
CA SER A 93 10.12 23.54 15.13
C SER A 93 10.43 23.22 13.66
N SER A 94 10.43 21.95 13.28
CA SER A 94 10.69 21.48 11.91
C SER A 94 9.88 20.24 11.51
N SER A 95 9.08 19.71 12.45
CA SER A 95 8.18 18.58 12.25
C SER A 95 6.78 18.93 12.72
N GLY A 96 5.79 18.40 12.01
CA GLY A 96 4.38 18.44 12.39
C GLY A 96 3.87 17.02 12.55
N LEU A 97 2.87 16.84 13.41
CA LEU A 97 2.19 15.56 13.57
C LEU A 97 0.69 15.79 13.57
N CYS A 98 -0.03 15.14 12.66
CA CYS A 98 -1.48 15.20 12.60
C CYS A 98 -2.06 13.81 12.92
N ASN A 99 -2.82 13.74 14.01
CA ASN A 99 -3.63 12.58 14.35
C ASN A 99 -4.85 12.52 13.44
N LEU A 100 -5.25 11.30 13.09
CA LEU A 100 -6.40 11.02 12.23
C LEU A 100 -7.51 10.29 13.00
N SER A 101 -8.75 10.42 12.52
CA SER A 101 -9.95 9.81 13.10
C SER A 101 -9.88 8.28 13.23
N ASN A 102 -9.06 7.63 12.41
CA ASN A 102 -8.85 6.18 12.41
C ASN A 102 -7.72 5.71 13.37
N GLY A 103 -7.19 6.59 14.22
CA GLY A 103 -6.13 6.29 15.18
C GLY A 103 -4.72 6.22 14.57
N THR A 104 -4.55 6.58 13.30
CA THR A 104 -3.23 6.68 12.64
C THR A 104 -2.73 8.13 12.62
N GLN A 105 -1.48 8.32 12.17
CA GLN A 105 -0.79 9.61 12.21
C GLN A 105 -0.13 9.93 10.87
N LEU A 106 -0.17 11.22 10.51
CA LEU A 106 0.65 11.83 9.49
C LEU A 106 1.78 12.62 10.14
N VAL A 107 3.01 12.32 9.75
CA VAL A 107 4.19 13.10 10.10
C VAL A 107 4.50 14.02 8.93
N LEU A 108 4.75 15.28 9.22
CA LEU A 108 5.12 16.29 8.25
C LEU A 108 6.48 16.87 8.60
N LYS A 109 7.27 17.20 7.58
CA LYS A 109 8.50 17.97 7.74
C LYS A 109 8.41 19.26 6.94
N GLN A 110 8.98 20.32 7.50
CA GLN A 110 9.05 21.59 6.81
C GLN A 110 10.07 21.48 5.66
N ASP A 111 9.62 21.79 4.44
CA ASP A 111 10.44 21.89 3.23
C ASP A 111 10.18 23.24 2.57
N GLY A 112 11.12 24.16 2.74
CA GLY A 112 10.96 25.56 2.36
C GLY A 112 9.81 26.24 3.12
N LEU A 113 8.79 26.67 2.37
CA LEU A 113 7.59 27.31 2.92
C LEU A 113 6.43 26.33 3.11
N SER A 114 6.56 25.07 2.69
CA SER A 114 5.50 24.07 2.74
C SER A 114 5.79 23.00 3.79
N TRP A 115 4.74 22.43 4.38
CA TRP A 115 4.87 21.16 5.07
C TRP A 115 4.63 20.02 4.09
N LYS A 116 5.54 19.04 4.11
CA LYS A 116 5.42 17.85 3.26
C LYS A 116 5.31 16.63 4.12
N VAL A 117 4.46 15.70 3.71
CA VAL A 117 4.25 14.43 4.39
C VAL A 117 5.53 13.59 4.28
N ASP A 118 6.00 13.13 5.43
CA ASP A 118 7.01 12.09 5.59
C ASP A 118 6.27 10.74 5.57
N LEU A 119 6.28 10.07 4.41
CA LEU A 119 5.57 8.81 4.22
C LEU A 119 6.16 7.70 5.09
N ALA A 120 7.50 7.67 5.22
CA ALA A 120 8.19 6.65 6.00
C ALA A 120 7.86 6.78 7.50
N GLY A 121 7.77 8.01 8.01
CA GLY A 121 7.41 8.31 9.39
C GLY A 121 5.91 8.24 9.71
N SER A 122 5.04 8.23 8.68
CA SER A 122 3.58 8.27 8.86
C SER A 122 2.97 6.87 9.02
N THR A 123 2.42 6.56 10.20
CA THR A 123 1.72 5.29 10.44
C THR A 123 0.47 5.14 9.56
N PHE A 124 -0.16 6.25 9.16
CA PHE A 124 -1.26 6.24 8.20
C PHE A 124 -0.87 5.56 6.89
N VAL A 125 0.30 5.88 6.34
CA VAL A 125 0.75 5.39 5.03
C VAL A 125 1.07 3.91 5.10
N GLN A 126 1.75 3.48 6.16
CA GLN A 126 2.04 2.07 6.41
C GLN A 126 0.75 1.25 6.52
N HIS A 127 -0.23 1.74 7.28
CA HIS A 127 -1.53 1.10 7.42
C HIS A 127 -2.31 1.10 6.10
N TYR A 128 -2.30 2.22 5.37
CA TYR A 128 -2.93 2.36 4.05
C TYR A 128 -2.39 1.34 3.05
N ILE A 129 -1.06 1.24 2.91
CA ILE A 129 -0.38 0.32 2.00
C ILE A 129 -0.68 -1.13 2.41
N SER A 130 -0.60 -1.45 3.71
CA SER A 130 -0.91 -2.78 4.24
C SER A 130 -2.34 -3.20 3.90
N GLU A 131 -3.33 -2.35 4.17
CA GLU A 131 -4.72 -2.61 3.87
C GLU A 131 -4.98 -2.73 2.37
N PHE A 132 -4.39 -1.83 1.57
CA PHE A 132 -4.47 -1.90 0.12
C PHE A 132 -3.90 -3.22 -0.41
N ASN A 133 -2.73 -3.63 0.09
CA ASN A 133 -2.11 -4.90 -0.29
C ASN A 133 -2.99 -6.08 0.11
N LYS A 134 -3.57 -6.11 1.32
CA LYS A 134 -4.53 -7.17 1.72
C LYS A 134 -5.73 -7.26 0.78
N MET A 135 -6.28 -6.12 0.38
CA MET A 135 -7.45 -6.05 -0.51
C MET A 135 -7.10 -6.45 -1.94
N THR A 136 -5.89 -6.15 -2.41
CA THR A 136 -5.46 -6.37 -3.79
C THR A 136 -4.61 -7.62 -4.02
N THR A 137 -4.11 -8.28 -2.96
CA THR A 137 -3.33 -9.53 -3.10
C THR A 137 -4.13 -10.56 -3.89
N GLY A 138 -5.45 -10.62 -3.68
CA GLY A 138 -6.34 -11.53 -4.41
C GLY A 138 -6.64 -11.13 -5.87
N LEU A 139 -6.17 -10.00 -6.39
CA LEU A 139 -6.48 -9.58 -7.77
C LEU A 139 -5.49 -10.15 -8.79
N ASP A 140 -4.29 -10.51 -8.33
CA ASP A 140 -3.19 -10.99 -9.15
C ASP A 140 -2.80 -12.40 -8.69
N PRO A 141 -2.94 -13.42 -9.54
CA PRO A 141 -2.69 -14.80 -9.14
C PRO A 141 -1.22 -15.04 -8.75
N GLU A 142 -0.29 -14.30 -9.35
CA GLU A 142 1.15 -14.40 -9.04
C GLU A 142 1.43 -13.92 -7.62
N LYS A 143 0.83 -12.81 -7.23
CA LYS A 143 0.95 -12.28 -5.86
C LYS A 143 0.30 -13.19 -4.83
N VAL A 144 -0.84 -13.82 -5.15
CA VAL A 144 -1.43 -14.84 -4.26
C VAL A 144 -0.49 -16.02 -4.09
N ALA A 145 0.10 -16.52 -5.18
CA ALA A 145 1.03 -17.65 -5.15
C ALA A 145 2.30 -17.34 -4.32
N ILE A 146 2.91 -16.17 -4.53
CA ILE A 146 4.07 -15.70 -3.76
C ILE A 146 3.73 -15.54 -2.28
N ALA A 147 2.61 -14.87 -1.97
CA ALA A 147 2.17 -14.67 -0.59
C ALA A 147 1.88 -16.00 0.12
N PHE A 148 1.29 -16.96 -0.58
CA PHE A 148 1.03 -18.30 -0.06
C PHE A 148 2.33 -19.04 0.21
N ALA A 149 3.27 -19.04 -0.73
CA ALA A 149 4.55 -19.70 -0.56
C ALA A 149 5.36 -19.10 0.61
N HIS A 150 5.35 -17.78 0.79
CA HIS A 150 5.95 -17.14 1.96
C HIS A 150 5.28 -17.56 3.27
N ALA A 151 3.95 -17.60 3.32
CA ALA A 151 3.21 -18.04 4.50
C ALA A 151 3.58 -19.51 4.87
N MET A 152 3.67 -20.38 3.86
CA MET A 152 4.07 -21.77 4.03
C MET A 152 5.51 -21.93 4.54
N LEU A 153 6.47 -21.15 4.01
CA LEU A 153 7.87 -21.15 4.49
C LEU A 153 8.02 -20.64 5.93
N ASN A 154 7.07 -19.84 6.41
CA ASN A 154 7.06 -19.28 7.76
C ASN A 154 6.12 -20.05 8.71
N ALA A 155 5.51 -21.15 8.27
CA ALA A 155 4.47 -21.89 9.01
C ALA A 155 3.31 -21.01 9.53
N ASP A 156 2.96 -19.95 8.79
CA ASP A 156 1.90 -19.00 9.13
C ASP A 156 0.54 -19.57 8.69
N LEU A 157 -0.10 -20.31 9.59
CA LEU A 157 -1.38 -20.97 9.33
C LEU A 157 -2.50 -19.99 8.98
N GLU A 158 -2.64 -18.92 9.76
CA GLU A 158 -3.71 -17.94 9.57
C GLU A 158 -3.61 -17.33 8.17
N ARG A 159 -2.42 -16.84 7.80
CA ARG A 159 -2.20 -16.24 6.49
C ARG A 159 -2.39 -17.23 5.35
N THR A 160 -1.96 -18.47 5.54
CA THR A 160 -2.13 -19.54 4.54
C THR A 160 -3.61 -19.84 4.30
N GLN A 161 -4.42 -19.93 5.36
CA GLN A 161 -5.86 -20.16 5.27
C GLN A 161 -6.59 -19.00 4.59
N GLU A 162 -6.21 -17.75 4.87
CA GLU A 162 -6.76 -16.57 4.21
C GLU A 162 -6.58 -16.57 2.69
N LEU A 163 -5.50 -17.16 2.18
CA LEU A 163 -5.16 -17.20 0.76
C LEU A 163 -5.80 -18.39 0.03
N CYS A 164 -6.38 -19.33 0.76
CA CYS A 164 -7.00 -20.54 0.21
C CYS A 164 -8.51 -20.38 -0.05
N THR A 165 -9.06 -21.24 -0.91
CA THR A 165 -10.50 -21.52 -0.96
C THR A 165 -10.94 -22.17 0.35
N PRO A 166 -12.23 -22.11 0.74
CA PRO A 166 -12.70 -22.70 2.00
C PRO A 166 -12.37 -24.19 2.14
N ASN A 167 -12.35 -24.94 1.03
CA ASN A 167 -12.00 -26.35 1.04
C ASN A 167 -10.50 -26.58 1.22
N ALA A 168 -9.64 -25.81 0.53
CA ALA A 168 -8.20 -25.90 0.71
C ALA A 168 -7.77 -25.42 2.11
N ALA A 169 -8.39 -24.38 2.65
CA ALA A 169 -8.11 -23.84 3.99
C ALA A 169 -8.28 -24.87 5.12
N LYS A 170 -9.24 -25.80 4.97
CA LYS A 170 -9.47 -26.91 5.92
C LYS A 170 -8.31 -27.92 5.94
N LEU A 171 -7.53 -28.01 4.87
CA LEU A 171 -6.40 -28.93 4.74
C LEU A 171 -5.08 -28.29 5.21
N MET A 172 -5.02 -26.96 5.34
CA MET A 172 -3.78 -26.23 5.66
C MET A 172 -3.14 -26.64 6.99
N PRO A 173 -3.88 -26.88 8.10
CA PRO A 173 -3.25 -27.32 9.35
C PRO A 173 -2.40 -28.58 9.17
N LEU A 174 -2.94 -29.58 8.46
CA LEU A 174 -2.24 -30.84 8.18
C LEU A 174 -1.04 -30.63 7.25
N ILE A 175 -1.19 -29.81 6.22
CA ILE A 175 -0.12 -29.57 5.24
C ILE A 175 1.02 -28.79 5.90
N ILE A 176 0.72 -27.79 6.73
CA ILE A 176 1.72 -27.02 7.47
C ILE A 176 2.44 -27.92 8.47
N GLU A 177 1.73 -28.75 9.23
CA GLU A 177 2.35 -29.71 10.16
C GLU A 177 3.34 -30.63 9.44
N MET A 178 2.94 -31.19 8.29
CA MET A 178 3.83 -32.02 7.45
C MET A 178 5.02 -31.23 6.88
N MET A 179 4.84 -29.94 6.61
CA MET A 179 5.89 -29.08 6.09
C MET A 179 6.86 -28.59 7.17
N THR A 180 6.40 -28.32 8.38
CA THR A 180 7.26 -27.85 9.48
C THR A 180 8.37 -28.84 9.76
N GLY A 181 8.06 -30.14 9.79
CA GLY A 181 9.10 -31.18 9.93
C GLY A 181 10.15 -31.14 8.81
N LYS A 182 9.74 -30.83 7.57
CA LYS A 182 10.68 -30.65 6.44
C LYS A 182 11.45 -29.33 6.51
N LEU A 183 10.83 -28.26 7.01
CA LEU A 183 11.45 -26.94 7.15
C LEU A 183 12.52 -26.93 8.25
N GLU A 184 12.35 -27.73 9.30
CA GLU A 184 13.34 -27.93 10.35
C GLU A 184 14.60 -28.65 9.83
N GLU A 185 14.43 -29.54 8.84
CA GLU A 185 15.53 -30.25 8.19
C GLU A 185 16.27 -29.39 7.14
N MET A 186 15.67 -28.29 6.67
CA MET A 186 16.28 -27.40 5.67
C MET A 186 17.34 -26.49 6.29
N SER A 187 18.51 -26.45 5.67
CA SER A 187 19.55 -25.47 5.98
C SER A 187 19.10 -24.04 5.65
N GLU A 188 19.73 -23.05 6.28
CA GLU A 188 19.47 -21.63 6.00
C GLU A 188 19.76 -21.25 4.55
N LEU A 189 20.72 -21.92 3.90
CA LEU A 189 21.01 -21.74 2.48
C LEU A 189 19.84 -22.23 1.62
N GLU A 190 19.25 -23.38 1.96
CA GLU A 190 18.08 -23.92 1.24
C GLU A 190 16.84 -23.05 1.44
N LYS A 191 16.62 -22.52 2.65
CA LYS A 191 15.54 -21.55 2.89
C LYS A 191 15.73 -20.26 2.09
N LYS A 192 16.97 -19.76 2.00
CA LYS A 192 17.30 -18.59 1.19
C LYS A 192 17.06 -18.84 -0.30
N ASN A 193 17.48 -20.00 -0.81
CA ASN A 193 17.25 -20.38 -2.19
C ASN A 193 15.76 -20.53 -2.50
N ALA A 194 14.99 -21.16 -1.61
CA ALA A 194 13.54 -21.27 -1.74
C ALA A 194 12.86 -19.90 -1.80
N ARG A 195 13.32 -18.91 -1.02
CA ARG A 195 12.82 -17.53 -1.09
C ARG A 195 13.19 -16.85 -2.41
N ALA A 196 14.41 -17.05 -2.90
CA ALA A 196 14.85 -16.49 -4.19
C ALA A 196 14.06 -17.09 -5.38
N GLU A 197 13.69 -18.38 -5.32
CA GLU A 197 12.85 -19.00 -6.35
C GLU A 197 11.48 -18.32 -6.48
N LEU A 198 10.96 -17.70 -5.40
CA LEU A 198 9.68 -16.96 -5.45
C LEU A 198 9.75 -15.70 -6.31
N GLU A 199 10.94 -15.12 -6.52
CA GLU A 199 11.14 -13.97 -7.41
C GLU A 199 10.95 -14.36 -8.89
N SER A 200 11.00 -15.65 -9.20
CA SER A 200 10.80 -16.19 -10.56
C SER A 200 9.40 -16.76 -10.79
N MET A 201 8.44 -16.48 -9.91
CA MET A 201 7.07 -16.95 -10.04
C MET A 201 6.44 -16.45 -11.34
N GLU A 202 5.76 -17.32 -12.06
CA GLU A 202 4.97 -16.97 -13.24
C GLU A 202 3.65 -17.75 -13.21
N CYS A 203 2.60 -17.16 -13.77
CA CYS A 203 1.28 -17.76 -13.81
C CYS A 203 0.73 -17.87 -15.23
N GLU A 204 0.26 -19.07 -15.57
CA GLU A 204 -0.60 -19.29 -16.72
C GLU A 204 -2.05 -19.08 -16.28
N VAL A 205 -2.73 -18.09 -16.85
CA VAL A 205 -4.12 -17.76 -16.51
C VAL A 205 -5.03 -18.21 -17.65
N THR A 206 -6.08 -18.95 -17.31
CA THR A 206 -7.14 -19.38 -18.24
C THR A 206 -8.49 -19.16 -17.56
N ASP A 207 -9.22 -18.15 -18.03
CA ASP A 207 -10.50 -17.70 -17.48
C ASP A 207 -10.41 -17.43 -15.96
N ASP A 208 -11.15 -18.22 -15.17
CA ASP A 208 -11.22 -18.14 -13.70
C ASP A 208 -10.28 -19.14 -13.00
N LYS A 209 -9.31 -19.70 -13.74
CA LYS A 209 -8.26 -20.58 -13.21
C LYS A 209 -6.87 -20.04 -13.51
N ALA A 210 -5.93 -20.26 -12.61
CA ALA A 210 -4.53 -19.97 -12.86
C ALA A 210 -3.64 -21.09 -12.31
N ARG A 211 -2.52 -21.32 -12.98
CA ARG A 211 -1.46 -22.23 -12.55
C ARG A 211 -0.18 -21.43 -12.39
N CYS A 212 0.31 -21.34 -11.17
CA CYS A 212 1.46 -20.51 -10.83
C CYS A 212 2.64 -21.36 -10.35
N GLY A 213 3.84 -21.13 -10.85
CA GLY A 213 5.04 -21.83 -10.40
C GLY A 213 6.31 -21.03 -10.70
N PRO A 214 7.44 -21.34 -10.05
CA PRO A 214 8.71 -20.75 -10.43
C PRO A 214 9.08 -21.14 -11.87
N ARG A 215 9.61 -20.18 -12.64
CA ARG A 215 9.96 -20.39 -14.05
C ARG A 215 10.85 -21.60 -14.25
N GLY A 216 10.45 -22.47 -15.18
CA GLY A 216 11.20 -23.69 -15.52
C GLY A 216 11.12 -24.81 -14.48
N LYS A 217 10.22 -24.73 -13.49
CA LYS A 217 9.97 -25.80 -12.52
C LYS A 217 8.61 -26.46 -12.78
N SER A 218 8.52 -27.75 -12.48
CA SER A 218 7.30 -28.55 -12.65
C SER A 218 6.28 -28.39 -11.52
N LYS A 219 6.70 -27.87 -10.36
CA LYS A 219 5.80 -27.63 -9.23
C LYS A 219 4.99 -26.37 -9.49
N SER A 220 3.68 -26.51 -9.49
CA SER A 220 2.76 -25.39 -9.62
C SER A 220 1.64 -25.44 -8.58
N LEU A 221 1.23 -24.25 -8.14
CA LEU A 221 0.06 -23.98 -7.34
C LEU A 221 -1.12 -23.78 -8.28
N GLN A 222 -2.27 -24.35 -7.91
CA GLN A 222 -3.52 -24.10 -8.61
C GLN A 222 -4.30 -23.01 -7.89
N LEU A 223 -4.80 -22.05 -8.65
CA LEU A 223 -5.63 -20.98 -8.16
C LEU A 223 -6.95 -20.95 -8.91
N VAL A 224 -8.01 -20.58 -8.21
CA VAL A 224 -9.32 -20.28 -8.80
C VAL A 224 -9.76 -18.89 -8.39
N ARG A 225 -10.55 -18.24 -9.24
CA ARG A 225 -11.16 -16.96 -8.92
C ARG A 225 -12.51 -17.19 -8.25
N GLU A 226 -12.61 -16.88 -6.96
CA GLU A 226 -13.85 -16.88 -6.18
C GLU A 226 -14.18 -15.44 -5.77
N GLU A 227 -15.41 -14.99 -6.03
CA GLU A 227 -15.87 -13.63 -5.69
C GLU A 227 -14.95 -12.51 -6.23
N GLY A 228 -14.39 -12.72 -7.43
CA GLY A 228 -13.45 -11.76 -8.05
C GLY A 228 -12.05 -11.75 -7.43
N ARG A 229 -11.71 -12.73 -6.58
CA ARG A 229 -10.39 -12.87 -5.97
C ARG A 229 -9.80 -14.25 -6.26
N TRP A 230 -8.54 -14.28 -6.65
CA TRP A 230 -7.73 -15.48 -6.75
C TRP A 230 -7.50 -16.09 -5.37
N LYS A 231 -7.66 -17.40 -5.31
CA LYS A 231 -7.51 -18.23 -4.11
C LYS A 231 -6.80 -19.52 -4.47
N ILE A 232 -5.92 -19.97 -3.60
CA ILE A 232 -5.26 -21.27 -3.73
C ILE A 232 -6.30 -22.37 -3.56
N THR A 233 -6.38 -23.27 -4.53
CA THR A 233 -7.21 -24.47 -4.45
C THR A 233 -6.33 -25.71 -4.36
N ILE A 234 -6.86 -26.74 -3.74
CA ILE A 234 -6.24 -28.06 -3.69
C ILE A 234 -7.31 -29.03 -4.19
N GLU A 235 -7.27 -29.31 -5.49
CA GLU A 235 -8.04 -30.40 -6.03
C GLU A 235 -7.42 -31.70 -5.52
N LYS A 236 -8.21 -32.51 -4.79
CA LYS A 236 -7.84 -33.90 -4.55
C LYS A 236 -7.72 -34.53 -5.92
N LYS A 237 -6.51 -34.89 -6.35
CA LYS A 237 -6.35 -35.77 -7.51
C LYS A 237 -7.13 -37.06 -7.23
N GLY A 238 -8.32 -37.17 -7.82
CA GLY A 238 -8.84 -38.48 -8.17
C GLY A 238 -7.80 -39.14 -9.07
N ARG A 239 -7.51 -40.42 -8.83
CA ARG A 239 -6.66 -41.25 -9.68
C ARG A 239 -7.16 -41.18 -11.13
N GLU A 240 -6.61 -40.29 -11.94
CA GLU A 240 -6.85 -40.21 -13.38
C GLU A 240 -5.81 -39.25 -13.98
N ASP A 241 -4.52 -39.61 -13.85
CA ASP A 241 -3.40 -39.00 -14.61
C ASP A 241 -2.26 -40.04 -14.78
N ASP A 242 -2.59 -41.33 -14.82
CA ASP A 242 -1.72 -42.36 -15.41
C ASP A 242 -2.18 -42.57 -16.86
N GLN A 243 -1.95 -41.56 -17.72
CA GLN A 243 -1.85 -41.69 -19.19
C GLN A 243 -1.65 -40.31 -19.85
N GLN A 244 -0.39 -39.88 -19.93
CA GLN A 244 0.26 -39.47 -21.19
C GLN A 244 1.76 -39.25 -20.97
#